data_AF-A0A1Y2G7Z7-F1
#
_entry.id   AF-A0A1Y2G7Z7-F1
#
_cell.length_a   1.000
_cell.length_b   1.000
_cell.length_c   1.000
_cell.angle_alpha   90.00
_cell.angle_beta   90.00
_cell.angle_gamma   90.00
#
_symmetry.space_group_name_H-M   'P 1'
#
loop_
_entity.id
_entity.type
_entity.pdbx_description
1 polymer ?
#
loop_
_entity_poly.entity_id
_entity_poly.type
_entity_poly.pdbx_seq_one_letter_code
_entity_poly.pdbx_strand_id
1 'polypeptide(L)'
;MTSQHLIPPLNFGMIEEDLYRSGQPNELNFPFLEKLGLRTVVWLAPEEPNQRFLDFIDDQDIHLYHLGVVSSMNAWDPITEEVVLEASELILTPKNYPMIIMCNLGRHRTGTIVGCLRKLQRWNLTSIFEEYRRYAGPKVRVLNEQFIELFDTDLVRVPIDHPKWL
;
A
#
# COMPACT_ATOMS: atom_id res chain seq x y z
N MET A 1 -25.12 6.20 24.81
CA MET A 1 -24.02 6.36 23.84
C MET A 1 -24.01 5.13 22.97
N THR A 2 -24.49 5.22 21.73
CA THR A 2 -24.46 4.12 20.77
C THR A 2 -23.00 3.82 20.44
N SER A 3 -22.54 2.61 20.75
CA SER A 3 -21.23 2.10 20.34
C SER A 3 -21.15 2.14 18.82
N GLN A 4 -20.40 3.09 18.25
CA GLN A 4 -20.16 3.13 16.81
C GLN A 4 -19.18 1.99 16.47
N HIS A 5 -19.68 0.96 15.79
CA HIS A 5 -18.85 -0.14 15.33
C HIS A 5 -17.93 0.35 14.20
N LEU A 6 -16.63 0.30 14.44
CA LEU A 6 -15.62 0.63 13.44
C LEU A 6 -15.28 -0.63 12.66
N ILE A 7 -15.42 -0.57 11.33
CA ILE A 7 -15.22 -1.72 10.44
C ILE A 7 -13.99 -1.44 9.56
N PRO A 8 -12.85 -2.10 9.79
CA PRO A 8 -11.68 -1.91 8.93
C PRO A 8 -11.97 -2.38 7.49
N PRO A 9 -11.32 -1.77 6.48
CA PRO A 9 -11.49 -2.17 5.09
C PRO A 9 -10.95 -3.58 4.83
N LEU A 10 -11.31 -4.13 3.68
CA LEU A 10 -10.83 -5.44 3.22
C LEU A 10 -9.30 -5.48 3.27
N ASN A 11 -8.73 -6.57 3.79
CA ASN A 11 -7.27 -6.78 3.84
C ASN A 11 -6.50 -5.65 4.57
N PHE A 12 -7.17 -4.94 5.48
CA PHE A 12 -6.51 -3.96 6.32
C PHE A 12 -5.38 -4.57 7.15
N GLY A 13 -4.28 -3.84 7.31
CA GLY A 13 -3.20 -4.20 8.22
C GLY A 13 -2.27 -3.03 8.46
N MET A 14 -1.60 -3.04 9.61
CA MET A 14 -0.46 -2.16 9.88
C MET A 14 0.79 -2.79 9.28
N ILE A 15 1.54 -2.02 8.50
CA ILE A 15 2.85 -2.42 7.97
C ILE A 15 3.92 -2.01 8.99
N GLU A 16 3.90 -0.74 9.37
CA GLU A 16 4.77 -0.09 10.37
C GLU A 16 3.99 1.02 11.10
N GLU A 17 4.63 1.68 12.07
CA GLU A 17 4.05 2.85 12.75
C GLU A 17 3.58 3.90 11.74
N ASP A 18 2.29 4.23 11.80
CA ASP A 18 1.59 5.14 10.90
C ASP A 18 1.66 4.80 9.39
N LEU A 19 2.04 3.56 9.04
CA LEU A 19 2.01 3.00 7.69
C LEU A 19 1.05 1.81 7.61
N TYR A 20 0.01 1.94 6.80
CA TYR A 20 -1.06 0.94 6.69
C TYR A 20 -1.17 0.38 5.28
N ARG A 21 -1.88 -0.75 5.16
CA ARG A 21 -2.31 -1.34 3.88
C ARG A 21 -3.79 -1.66 3.91
N SER A 22 -4.45 -1.64 2.75
CA SER A 22 -5.77 -2.27 2.57
C SER A 22 -6.13 -2.49 1.10
N GLY A 23 -7.29 -3.11 0.87
CA GLY A 23 -8.05 -2.96 -0.37
C GLY A 23 -8.84 -1.66 -0.39
N GLN A 24 -9.60 -1.43 -1.47
CA GLN A 24 -10.46 -0.26 -1.59
C GLN A 24 -11.56 -0.30 -0.52
N PRO A 25 -11.72 0.77 0.28
CA PRO A 25 -12.79 0.87 1.25
C PRO A 25 -14.15 1.14 0.58
N ASN A 26 -15.21 0.91 1.34
CA ASN A 26 -16.54 1.43 1.06
C ASN A 26 -17.02 2.30 2.25
N GLU A 27 -18.23 2.84 2.15
CA GLU A 27 -18.79 3.79 3.11
C GLU A 27 -18.86 3.24 4.55
N LEU A 28 -18.99 1.93 4.72
CA LEU A 28 -18.99 1.30 6.05
C LEU A 28 -17.61 1.37 6.72
N ASN A 29 -16.55 1.54 5.94
CA ASN A 29 -15.17 1.60 6.42
C ASN A 29 -14.69 3.02 6.74
N PHE A 30 -15.34 4.05 6.20
CA PHE A 30 -14.91 5.44 6.33
C PHE A 30 -14.78 5.89 7.79
N PRO A 31 -15.73 5.59 8.70
CA PRO A 31 -15.57 5.95 10.12
C PRO A 31 -14.33 5.34 10.78
N PHE A 32 -13.87 4.17 10.31
CA PHE A 32 -12.62 3.57 10.78
C PHE A 32 -11.40 4.32 10.23
N LEU A 33 -11.41 4.67 8.94
CA LEU A 33 -10.32 5.41 8.30
C LEU A 33 -10.14 6.82 8.88
N GLU A 34 -11.23 7.50 9.23
CA GLU A 34 -11.20 8.80 9.94
C GLU A 34 -10.37 8.72 11.22
N LYS A 35 -10.42 7.60 11.95
CA LYS A 35 -9.66 7.42 13.19
C LYS A 35 -8.15 7.27 12.97
N LEU A 36 -7.73 6.90 11.77
CA LEU A 36 -6.32 6.82 11.42
C LEU A 36 -5.69 8.19 11.17
N GLY A 37 -6.51 9.24 10.93
CA GLY A 37 -6.01 10.59 10.65
C GLY A 37 -5.06 10.61 9.44
N LEU A 38 -5.40 9.84 8.40
CA LEU A 38 -4.56 9.68 7.22
C LEU A 38 -4.28 11.04 6.59
N ARG A 39 -3.03 11.26 6.19
CA ARG A 39 -2.61 12.38 5.36
C ARG A 39 -2.47 11.98 3.90
N THR A 40 -2.12 10.73 3.65
CA THR A 40 -1.76 10.26 2.32
C THR A 40 -2.32 8.87 2.02
N VAL A 41 -2.86 8.72 0.80
CA VAL A 41 -3.24 7.44 0.21
C VAL A 41 -2.37 7.21 -1.03
N VAL A 42 -1.69 6.06 -1.09
CA VAL A 42 -0.98 5.60 -2.28
C VAL A 42 -1.86 4.57 -3.00
N TRP A 43 -2.35 4.91 -4.19
CA TRP A 43 -3.24 4.09 -4.99
C TRP A 43 -2.50 3.43 -6.15
N LEU A 44 -2.53 2.10 -6.19
CA LEU A 44 -1.71 1.27 -7.09
C LEU A 44 -2.51 0.57 -8.18
N ALA A 45 -3.85 0.61 -8.16
CA ALA A 45 -4.65 0.03 -9.24
C ALA A 45 -4.63 0.97 -10.46
N PRO A 46 -4.67 0.47 -11.70
CA PRO A 46 -4.65 1.32 -12.89
C PRO A 46 -5.97 2.07 -13.10
N GLU A 47 -7.07 1.52 -12.60
CA GLU A 47 -8.36 2.20 -12.59
C GLU A 47 -8.41 3.24 -11.47
N GLU A 48 -9.15 4.33 -11.71
CA GLU A 48 -9.48 5.28 -10.64
C GLU A 48 -10.27 4.60 -9.51
N PRO A 49 -10.08 5.02 -8.25
CA PRO A 49 -10.94 4.59 -7.16
C PRO A 49 -12.40 4.98 -7.42
N ASN A 50 -13.34 4.33 -6.73
CA ASN A 50 -14.75 4.69 -6.89
C ASN A 50 -15.03 6.12 -6.40
N GLN A 51 -16.07 6.76 -6.95
CA GLN A 51 -16.41 8.14 -6.63
C GLN A 51 -16.62 8.36 -5.12
N ARG A 52 -17.25 7.42 -4.42
CA ARG A 52 -17.48 7.52 -2.97
C ARG A 52 -16.20 7.63 -2.16
N PHE A 53 -15.16 6.90 -2.55
CA PHE A 53 -13.88 6.95 -1.90
C PHE A 53 -13.10 8.22 -2.28
N LEU A 54 -13.23 8.69 -3.53
CA LEU A 54 -12.69 9.99 -3.94
C LEU A 54 -13.32 11.15 -3.16
N ASP A 55 -14.65 11.15 -3.01
CA ASP A 55 -15.37 12.14 -2.20
C ASP A 55 -14.87 12.13 -0.75
N PHE A 56 -14.69 10.93 -0.16
CA PHE A 56 -14.12 10.79 1.19
C PHE A 56 -12.69 11.33 1.31
N ILE A 57 -11.84 11.10 0.30
CA ILE A 57 -10.47 11.62 0.27
C ILE A 57 -10.48 13.15 0.27
N ASP A 58 -11.34 13.76 -0.55
CA ASP A 58 -11.51 15.21 -0.64
C ASP A 58 -12.05 15.80 0.67
N ASP A 59 -13.11 15.20 1.23
CA ASP A 59 -13.74 15.62 2.49
C ASP A 59 -12.79 15.54 3.70
N GLN A 60 -11.74 14.72 3.64
CA GLN A 60 -10.75 14.54 4.71
C GLN A 60 -9.41 15.24 4.43
N ASP A 61 -9.31 16.02 3.35
CA ASP A 61 -8.07 16.70 2.91
C ASP A 61 -6.88 15.72 2.74
N ILE A 62 -7.16 14.50 2.27
CA ILE A 62 -6.17 13.45 2.07
C ILE A 62 -5.50 13.62 0.71
N HIS A 63 -4.17 13.53 0.68
CA HIS A 63 -3.41 13.57 -0.57
C HIS A 63 -3.41 12.19 -1.23
N LEU A 64 -3.96 12.09 -2.44
CA LEU A 64 -3.99 10.86 -3.23
C LEU A 64 -2.84 10.83 -4.24
N TYR A 65 -1.94 9.86 -4.13
CA TYR A 65 -0.93 9.54 -5.14
C TYR A 65 -1.38 8.33 -5.96
N HIS A 66 -1.79 8.56 -7.20
CA HIS A 66 -2.22 7.51 -8.12
C HIS A 66 -1.05 7.01 -8.98
N LEU A 67 -0.36 5.97 -8.51
CA LEU A 67 0.82 5.40 -9.21
C LEU A 67 0.44 4.27 -10.19
N GLY A 68 -0.78 3.73 -10.10
CA GLY A 68 -1.25 2.67 -11.00
C GLY A 68 -1.32 3.07 -12.48
N VAL A 69 -1.51 4.36 -12.78
CA VAL A 69 -1.61 4.89 -14.15
C VAL A 69 -0.34 4.63 -14.98
N VAL A 70 0.82 4.61 -14.34
CA VAL A 70 2.13 4.38 -14.98
C VAL A 70 2.28 2.92 -15.45
N SER A 71 1.50 2.00 -14.87
CA SER A 71 1.59 0.56 -15.12
C SER A 71 0.46 0.03 -16.01
N SER A 72 0.63 0.19 -17.32
CA SER A 72 0.11 -0.69 -18.41
C SER A 72 -1.41 -0.79 -18.65
N MET A 73 -1.76 -1.19 -19.88
CA MET A 73 -3.13 -1.20 -20.45
C MET A 73 -4.09 -2.25 -19.85
N ASN A 74 -3.62 -3.19 -19.01
CA ASN A 74 -4.46 -4.27 -18.46
C ASN A 74 -4.29 -4.46 -16.94
N ALA A 75 -5.40 -4.73 -16.24
CA ALA A 75 -5.44 -4.93 -14.78
C ALA A 75 -4.55 -6.08 -14.24
N TRP A 76 -4.17 -7.03 -15.10
CA TRP A 76 -3.42 -8.24 -14.74
C TRP A 76 -1.91 -8.08 -14.78
N ASP A 77 -1.43 -7.03 -15.44
CA ASP A 77 -0.01 -6.80 -15.65
C ASP A 77 0.71 -6.57 -14.30
N PRO A 78 1.97 -7.03 -14.20
CA PRO A 78 2.76 -6.86 -12.98
C PRO A 78 3.05 -5.37 -12.73
N ILE A 79 3.30 -5.05 -11.46
CA ILE A 79 3.78 -3.72 -11.09
C ILE A 79 5.17 -3.50 -11.71
N THR A 80 5.43 -2.31 -12.20
CA THR A 80 6.74 -1.96 -12.76
C THR A 80 7.71 -1.57 -11.64
N GLU A 81 9.01 -1.71 -11.92
CA GLU A 81 10.06 -1.25 -11.01
C GLU A 81 9.97 0.25 -10.72
N GLU A 82 9.64 1.06 -11.73
CA GLU A 82 9.41 2.50 -11.59
C GLU A 82 8.34 2.82 -10.53
N VAL A 83 7.18 2.15 -10.58
CA VAL A 83 6.13 2.33 -9.57
C VAL A 83 6.60 1.92 -8.18
N VAL A 84 7.44 0.88 -8.07
CA VAL A 84 8.01 0.46 -6.78
C VAL A 84 8.97 1.51 -6.22
N LEU A 85 9.80 2.12 -7.08
CA LEU A 85 10.72 3.19 -6.69
C LEU A 85 9.96 4.45 -6.27
N GLU A 86 8.97 4.89 -7.04
CA GLU A 86 8.12 6.03 -6.68
C GLU A 86 7.35 5.80 -5.38
N ALA A 87 6.75 4.61 -5.21
CA ALA A 87 6.08 4.27 -3.96
C ALA A 87 7.05 4.26 -2.77
N SER A 88 8.28 3.75 -2.98
CA SER A 88 9.32 3.73 -1.95
C SER A 88 9.73 5.15 -1.55
N GLU A 89 9.87 6.08 -2.49
CA GLU A 89 10.16 7.49 -2.19
C GLU A 89 9.06 8.14 -1.33
N LEU A 90 7.79 7.86 -1.64
CA LEU A 90 6.67 8.34 -0.83
C LEU A 90 6.66 7.73 0.58
N ILE A 91 6.88 6.43 0.69
CA ILE A 91 6.93 5.69 1.97
C ILE A 91 8.11 6.16 2.83
N LEU A 92 9.26 6.44 2.22
CA LEU A 92 10.44 6.86 2.97
C LEU A 92 10.43 8.35 3.34
N THR A 93 9.37 9.10 2.97
CA THR A 93 9.24 10.52 3.29
C THR A 93 8.31 10.72 4.50
N PRO A 94 8.84 11.06 5.71
CA PRO A 94 8.04 11.16 6.94
C PRO A 94 6.91 12.19 6.88
N LYS A 95 7.01 13.19 6.01
CA LYS A 95 5.97 14.22 5.82
C LYS A 95 4.65 13.66 5.28
N ASN A 96 4.67 12.48 4.67
CA ASN A 96 3.47 11.84 4.10
C ASN A 96 2.66 11.05 5.14
N TYR A 97 3.15 10.94 6.38
CA TYR A 97 2.51 10.15 7.42
C TYR A 97 1.41 10.93 8.16
N PRO A 98 0.35 10.24 8.65
CA PRO A 98 0.04 8.81 8.46
C PRO A 98 -0.41 8.43 7.05
N MET A 99 0.03 7.27 6.57
CA MET A 99 -0.07 6.84 5.18
C MET A 99 -0.76 5.47 5.05
N ILE A 100 -1.52 5.26 3.98
CA ILE A 100 -2.04 3.93 3.61
C ILE A 100 -1.78 3.59 2.14
N ILE A 101 -1.33 2.36 1.90
CA ILE A 101 -1.07 1.81 0.56
C ILE A 101 -2.22 0.91 0.14
N MET A 102 -2.81 1.19 -1.01
CA MET A 102 -4.00 0.50 -1.50
C MET A 102 -3.90 0.07 -2.96
N CYS A 103 -4.56 -1.05 -3.26
CA CYS A 103 -5.05 -1.38 -4.60
C CYS A 103 -6.47 -1.93 -4.45
N ASN A 104 -7.12 -2.35 -5.53
CA ASN A 104 -8.52 -2.84 -5.49
C ASN A 104 -8.80 -3.82 -4.33
N LEU A 105 -7.95 -4.82 -4.13
CA LEU A 105 -8.12 -5.85 -3.08
C LEU A 105 -7.02 -5.86 -2.01
N GLY A 106 -6.02 -4.98 -2.11
CA GLY A 106 -4.89 -4.95 -1.18
C GLY A 106 -4.02 -6.22 -1.20
N ARG A 107 -4.01 -6.94 -2.32
CA ARG A 107 -3.33 -8.25 -2.47
C ARG A 107 -2.00 -8.12 -3.21
N HIS A 108 -2.06 -8.11 -4.54
CA HIS A 108 -0.88 -8.30 -5.40
C HIS A 108 0.00 -7.06 -5.46
N ARG A 109 -0.52 -5.94 -5.97
CA ARG A 109 0.25 -4.69 -6.14
C ARG A 109 0.72 -4.14 -4.79
N THR A 110 -0.21 -3.96 -3.85
CA THR A 110 0.12 -3.59 -2.45
C THR A 110 1.09 -4.58 -1.82
N GLY A 111 0.87 -5.89 -1.99
CA GLY A 111 1.75 -6.91 -1.42
C GLY A 111 3.16 -6.89 -2.01
N THR A 112 3.32 -6.56 -3.29
CA THR A 112 4.64 -6.43 -3.91
C THR A 112 5.38 -5.20 -3.40
N ILE A 113 4.72 -4.03 -3.27
CA ILE A 113 5.34 -2.85 -2.65
C ILE A 113 5.78 -3.15 -1.22
N VAL A 114 4.89 -3.73 -0.41
CA VAL A 114 5.20 -4.10 0.98
C VAL A 114 6.33 -5.13 1.03
N GLY A 115 6.35 -6.12 0.14
CA GLY A 115 7.42 -7.10 0.07
C GLY A 115 8.79 -6.49 -0.29
N CYS A 116 8.82 -5.53 -1.23
CA CYS A 116 10.03 -4.79 -1.56
C CYS A 116 10.49 -3.91 -0.39
N LEU A 117 9.56 -3.30 0.35
CA LEU A 117 9.87 -2.57 1.58
C LEU A 117 10.48 -3.50 2.64
N ARG A 118 9.91 -4.69 2.87
CA ARG A 118 10.49 -5.67 3.81
C ARG A 118 11.90 -6.10 3.39
N LYS A 119 12.13 -6.23 2.08
CA LYS A 119 13.46 -6.52 1.54
C LYS A 119 14.46 -5.39 1.84
N LEU A 120 14.03 -4.13 1.69
CA LEU A 120 14.82 -2.96 2.07
C LEU A 120 15.13 -2.94 3.58
N GLN A 121 14.16 -3.34 4.42
CA GLN A 121 14.33 -3.57 5.86
C GLN A 121 15.18 -4.81 6.20
N ARG A 122 15.78 -5.47 5.19
CA ARG A 122 16.66 -6.65 5.34
C ARG A 122 15.98 -7.87 5.97
N TRP A 123 14.66 -8.02 5.80
CA TRP A 123 14.00 -9.26 6.15
C TRP A 123 14.49 -10.41 5.27
N ASN A 124 14.45 -11.63 5.80
CA ASN A 124 14.74 -12.81 5.00
C ASN A 124 13.56 -13.11 4.04
N LEU A 125 13.85 -13.64 2.86
CA LEU A 125 12.84 -13.89 1.82
C LEU A 125 11.70 -14.81 2.27
N THR A 126 11.98 -15.80 3.13
CA THR A 126 10.93 -16.70 3.66
C THR A 126 9.89 -15.90 4.44
N SER A 127 10.29 -15.02 5.34
CA SER A 127 9.38 -14.16 6.11
C SER A 127 8.61 -13.20 5.20
N ILE A 128 9.26 -12.65 4.17
CA ILE A 128 8.63 -11.74 3.21
C ILE A 128 7.53 -12.47 2.43
N PHE A 129 7.81 -13.66 1.90
CA PHE A 129 6.83 -14.43 1.15
C PHE A 129 5.68 -14.94 2.02
N GLU A 130 5.94 -15.32 3.27
CA GLU A 130 4.88 -15.69 4.21
C GLU A 130 3.94 -14.51 4.51
N GLU A 131 4.46 -13.28 4.69
CA GLU A 131 3.63 -12.08 4.82
C GLU A 131 2.81 -11.82 3.55
N TYR A 132 3.45 -11.87 2.38
CA TYR A 132 2.77 -11.70 1.09
C TYR A 132 1.62 -12.71 0.90
N ARG A 133 1.89 -14.00 1.12
CA ARG A 133 0.91 -15.09 0.95
C ARG A 133 -0.27 -14.94 1.89
N ARG A 134 -0.03 -14.50 3.14
CA ARG A 134 -1.08 -14.25 4.13
C ARG A 134 -2.11 -13.23 3.62
N TYR A 135 -1.66 -12.14 3.00
CA TYR A 135 -2.56 -11.12 2.43
C TYR A 135 -3.14 -11.49 1.06
N ALA A 136 -2.39 -12.22 0.23
CA ALA A 136 -2.86 -12.70 -1.07
C ALA A 136 -3.93 -13.80 -0.92
N GLY A 137 -3.90 -14.55 0.17
CA GLY A 137 -4.82 -15.65 0.47
C GLY A 137 -4.76 -16.74 -0.62
N PRO A 138 -5.88 -17.29 -1.10
CA PRO A 138 -5.88 -18.36 -2.10
C PRO A 138 -5.49 -17.90 -3.51
N LYS A 139 -5.15 -16.61 -3.70
CA LYS A 139 -4.83 -16.01 -5.00
C LYS A 139 -3.36 -15.60 -5.11
N VAL A 140 -2.46 -16.30 -4.41
CA VAL A 140 -1.00 -16.11 -4.53
C VAL A 140 -0.56 -16.15 -5.99
N ARG A 141 0.37 -15.27 -6.37
CA ARG A 141 1.00 -15.28 -7.69
C ARG A 141 2.51 -15.38 -7.53
N VAL A 142 3.08 -16.45 -8.08
CA VAL A 142 4.54 -16.69 -8.03
C VAL A 142 5.31 -15.55 -8.71
N LEU A 143 4.78 -14.93 -9.76
CA LEU A 143 5.40 -13.79 -10.43
C LEU A 143 5.62 -12.59 -9.50
N ASN A 144 4.74 -12.37 -8.53
CA ASN A 144 4.92 -11.30 -7.54
C ASN A 144 6.01 -11.66 -6.52
N GLU A 145 6.13 -12.93 -6.13
CA GLU A 145 7.22 -13.40 -5.26
C GLU A 145 8.57 -13.28 -5.97
N GLN A 146 8.63 -13.71 -7.23
CA GLN A 146 9.82 -13.58 -8.08
C GLN A 146 10.21 -12.10 -8.27
N PHE A 147 9.25 -11.20 -8.46
CA PHE A 147 9.53 -9.77 -8.54
C PHE A 147 10.20 -9.27 -7.25
N ILE A 148 9.64 -9.59 -6.09
CA ILE A 148 10.20 -9.20 -4.79
C ILE A 148 11.62 -9.79 -4.63
N GLU A 149 11.82 -11.04 -5.03
CA GLU A 149 13.13 -11.71 -4.97
C GLU A 149 14.18 -11.00 -5.81
N LEU A 150 13.82 -10.57 -7.02
CA LEU A 150 14.76 -10.00 -7.98
C LEU A 150 14.92 -8.48 -7.89
N PHE A 151 14.00 -7.77 -7.21
CA PHE A 151 14.04 -6.31 -7.08
C PHE A 151 15.36 -5.83 -6.45
N ASP A 152 16.09 -4.95 -7.14
CA ASP A 152 17.34 -4.40 -6.62
C ASP A 152 17.08 -3.24 -5.66
N THR A 153 17.35 -3.47 -4.37
CA THR A 153 17.13 -2.45 -3.33
C THR A 153 18.11 -1.29 -3.42
N ASP A 154 19.26 -1.45 -4.09
CA ASP A 154 20.27 -0.40 -4.22
C ASP A 154 19.78 0.76 -5.11
N LEU A 155 18.71 0.53 -5.88
CA LEU A 155 18.03 1.56 -6.67
C LEU A 155 17.20 2.52 -5.80
N VAL A 156 16.85 2.12 -4.57
CA VAL A 156 16.02 2.93 -3.67
C VAL A 156 16.87 4.05 -3.05
N ARG A 157 16.48 5.29 -3.28
CA ARG A 157 17.11 6.46 -2.66
C ARG A 157 16.57 6.66 -1.25
N VAL A 158 17.37 6.30 -0.25
CA VAL A 158 17.00 6.51 1.16
C VAL A 158 17.30 7.96 1.56
N PRO A 159 16.30 8.77 1.97
CA PRO A 159 16.52 10.14 2.42
C PRO A 159 17.22 10.16 3.78
N ILE A 160 17.89 11.29 4.10
CA ILE A 160 18.55 11.47 5.41
C ILE A 160 17.53 11.42 6.55
N ASP A 161 16.36 12.02 6.34
CA ASP A 161 15.23 12.03 7.27
C ASP A 161 14.23 10.94 6.86
N HIS A 162 14.60 9.67 7.04
CA HIS A 162 13.73 8.51 6.81
C HIS A 162 13.04 8.06 8.11
N PRO A 163 11.93 7.31 8.03
CA PRO A 163 11.27 6.76 9.22
C PRO A 163 12.20 5.88 10.06
N LYS A 164 12.10 5.98 11.39
CA LYS A 164 13.00 5.30 12.34
C LYS A 164 12.96 3.76 12.33
N TRP A 165 11.94 3.19 11.72
CA TRP A 165 11.76 1.73 11.61
C TRP A 165 12.53 1.12 10.44
N LEU A 166 13.14 1.95 9.57
CA LEU A 166 14.04 1.51 8.50
C LEU A 166 15.45 1.28 9.05
#